data_AF-A0A2H2Z0D6-F1
#
_entry.id   AF-A0A2H2Z0D6-F1
#
_cell.length_a   1.000
_cell.length_b   1.000
_cell.length_c   1.000
_cell.angle_alpha   90.00
_cell.angle_beta   90.00
_cell.angle_gamma   90.00
#
_symmetry.space_group_name_H-M   'P 1'
#
loop_
_entity.id
_entity.type
_entity.pdbx_description
1 polymer ?
#
loop_
_entity_poly.entity_id
_entity_poly.type
_entity_poly.pdbx_seq_one_letter_code
_entity_poly.pdbx_strand_id
1 'polypeptide(L)'
;MSRGKKRKRGVNDASPNQGSASSKRYTPVKKDILQQHYPLVCTLREYVLSELPDTSRIRRKKIAALGSGPDVNEAETQLARVLDTALVGTGPSIPKSDPGASTWEQWVSFSQKGDESYVTISKGIASSFGKQSEIVDFVIWLLFSREKAGPWPKHVLCDGFRKSAREDQSARSTIPGIYSYYPNFHEKALREAPWPHLLALLGQAGEKVMIELLSKCSIFLKVDAGLDNYVQLTGVPLSELDTKTQDDVSKSRVRKPSEITLVRSRIFYAKPTTTAKGSVHAGFKHIHALNRYPYVREVAGTSADSQQSTEIWQKNEMNTIKLMMHIFPRQFGLHNVFTSAVDKTQTAQKFQDYTFREDEINKKIGLGKQSAEKGLSKLPKRLRGSTKELVRRLQLLHGRFANPLSTDAESSDASRISDQAAHTPASRR
;
A
#
# COMPACT_ATOMS: atom_id res chain seq x y z
N MET A 1 -30.64 33.60 90.98
CA MET A 1 -29.57 32.61 90.75
C MET A 1 -29.44 32.31 89.26
N SER A 2 -28.23 31.97 88.86
CA SER A 2 -27.61 31.82 87.54
C SER A 2 -28.39 31.24 86.34
N ARG A 3 -28.01 31.78 85.15
CA ARG A 3 -27.61 31.09 83.89
C ARG A 3 -28.70 30.57 82.93
N GLY A 4 -28.76 31.23 81.77
CA GLY A 4 -27.93 30.81 80.63
C GLY A 4 -28.54 29.83 79.62
N LYS A 5 -28.91 30.36 78.44
CA LYS A 5 -28.99 29.64 77.16
C LYS A 5 -27.75 28.75 76.94
N LYS A 6 -27.92 27.46 76.59
CA LYS A 6 -26.90 26.70 75.85
C LYS A 6 -27.41 25.42 75.16
N ARG A 7 -27.20 25.41 73.84
CA ARG A 7 -26.71 24.31 72.98
C ARG A 7 -27.59 23.07 72.75
N LYS A 8 -28.02 22.90 71.50
CA LYS A 8 -28.14 21.58 70.86
C LYS A 8 -26.75 21.18 70.36
N ARG A 9 -26.15 20.16 70.98
CA ARG A 9 -24.90 19.49 70.55
C ARG A 9 -25.20 18.63 69.31
N GLY A 10 -24.28 18.64 68.34
CA GLY A 10 -24.16 17.59 67.33
C GLY A 10 -23.22 16.48 67.77
N VAL A 11 -22.99 15.51 66.88
CA VAL A 11 -21.70 14.87 66.51
C VAL A 11 -21.99 13.53 65.76
N ASN A 12 -21.39 13.42 64.56
CA ASN A 12 -21.01 12.22 63.79
C ASN A 12 -22.12 11.41 63.05
N ASP A 13 -21.93 10.81 61.86
CA ASP A 13 -20.76 10.64 60.98
C ASP A 13 -21.17 10.15 59.57
N ALA A 14 -20.20 10.14 58.66
CA ALA A 14 -20.05 9.33 57.43
C ALA A 14 -20.63 9.81 56.07
N SER A 15 -19.73 10.43 55.29
CA SER A 15 -19.61 10.29 53.82
C SER A 15 -19.14 8.85 53.47
N PRO A 16 -19.37 8.35 52.24
CA PRO A 16 -18.28 8.40 51.24
C PRO A 16 -18.73 8.52 49.75
N ASN A 17 -17.94 9.30 49.00
CA ASN A 17 -17.26 9.05 47.71
C ASN A 17 -17.76 8.03 46.63
N GLN A 18 -17.42 8.39 45.37
CA GLN A 18 -17.43 7.67 44.06
C GLN A 18 -18.71 7.83 43.21
N GLY A 19 -18.69 8.06 41.89
CA GLY A 19 -17.65 8.17 40.86
C GLY A 19 -18.29 8.23 39.45
N SER A 20 -17.70 9.03 38.56
CA SER A 20 -17.74 9.04 37.07
C SER A 20 -18.85 8.35 36.24
N ALA A 21 -19.46 9.11 35.30
CA ALA A 21 -19.55 8.81 33.85
C ALA A 21 -20.28 9.96 33.10
N SER A 22 -19.57 10.75 32.29
CA SER A 22 -19.57 10.68 30.82
C SER A 22 -20.90 11.08 30.13
N SER A 23 -20.94 12.29 29.57
CA SER A 23 -21.72 12.55 28.35
C SER A 23 -21.08 13.67 27.52
N LYS A 24 -19.93 13.38 26.90
CA LYS A 24 -19.46 14.13 25.73
C LYS A 24 -20.14 13.51 24.51
N ARG A 25 -21.14 14.19 23.95
CA ARG A 25 -21.77 13.78 22.69
C ARG A 25 -20.77 13.92 21.55
N TYR A 26 -20.01 12.87 21.28
CA TYR A 26 -19.29 12.70 20.02
C TYR A 26 -20.25 12.13 18.99
N THR A 27 -20.45 12.82 17.87
CA THR A 27 -21.19 12.28 16.72
C THR A 27 -20.36 11.18 16.04
N PRO A 28 -20.97 10.06 15.62
CA PRO A 28 -20.30 8.80 15.23
C PRO A 28 -19.58 8.82 13.86
N VAL A 29 -19.29 9.98 13.26
CA VAL A 29 -18.73 10.04 11.89
C VAL A 29 -17.34 10.70 11.80
N LYS A 30 -16.82 11.34 12.85
CA LYS A 30 -15.67 12.27 12.68
C LYS A 30 -14.38 11.91 13.40
N LYS A 31 -14.44 11.25 14.56
CA LYS A 31 -13.26 10.64 15.19
C LYS A 31 -12.98 9.26 14.59
N ASP A 32 -14.06 8.56 14.24
CA ASP A 32 -14.05 7.17 13.81
C ASP A 32 -13.30 6.97 12.48
N ILE A 33 -13.44 7.87 11.51
CA ILE A 33 -12.69 7.78 10.24
C ILE A 33 -11.20 8.02 10.47
N LEU A 34 -10.83 9.09 11.19
CA LEU A 34 -9.43 9.36 11.49
C LEU A 34 -8.82 8.21 12.31
N GLN A 35 -9.58 7.61 13.23
CA GLN A 35 -9.15 6.45 14.02
C GLN A 35 -9.00 5.16 13.18
N GLN A 36 -9.58 5.07 11.98
CA GLN A 36 -9.31 3.98 11.04
C GLN A 36 -7.94 4.11 10.36
N HIS A 37 -7.44 5.34 10.19
CA HIS A 37 -6.17 5.62 9.50
C HIS A 37 -5.00 5.89 10.45
N TYR A 38 -5.30 6.45 11.63
CA TYR A 38 -4.32 6.82 12.64
C TYR A 38 -4.59 6.07 13.94
N PRO A 39 -3.61 5.34 14.51
CA PRO A 39 -3.78 4.66 15.79
C PRO A 39 -4.08 5.60 16.95
N LEU A 40 -3.61 6.85 16.90
CA LEU A 40 -3.88 7.85 17.92
C LEU A 40 -4.30 9.17 17.28
N VAL A 41 -5.46 9.65 17.73
CA VAL A 41 -6.06 10.93 17.35
C VAL A 41 -6.37 11.71 18.61
N CYS A 42 -5.67 12.82 18.82
CA CYS A 42 -5.82 13.72 19.96
C CYS A 42 -5.92 15.18 19.49
N THR A 43 -6.25 16.09 20.41
CA THR A 43 -6.18 17.52 20.12
C THR A 43 -4.74 18.01 20.04
N LEU A 44 -4.50 19.13 19.35
CA LEU A 44 -3.16 19.73 19.28
C LEU A 44 -2.65 20.09 20.69
N ARG A 45 -3.52 20.54 21.60
CA ARG A 45 -3.16 20.79 23.01
C ARG A 45 -2.66 19.52 23.71
N GLU A 46 -3.38 18.42 23.59
CA GLU A 46 -3.00 17.13 24.19
C GLU A 46 -1.66 16.64 23.63
N TYR A 47 -1.46 16.70 22.31
CA TYR A 47 -0.21 16.30 21.66
C TYR A 47 0.99 17.13 22.14
N VAL A 48 0.86 18.46 22.13
CA VAL A 48 1.93 19.35 22.56
C VAL A 48 2.29 19.10 24.03
N LEU A 49 1.29 18.88 24.88
CA LEU A 49 1.52 18.59 26.30
C LEU A 49 2.20 17.22 26.52
N SER A 50 1.98 16.23 25.65
CA SER A 50 2.66 14.93 25.76
C SER A 50 4.11 14.96 25.27
N GLU A 51 4.43 15.80 24.29
CA GLU A 51 5.79 15.90 23.73
C GLU A 51 6.75 16.80 24.53
N LEU A 52 6.23 17.71 25.36
CA LEU A 52 7.08 18.53 26.22
C LEU A 52 7.79 17.65 27.27
N PRO A 53 9.01 17.98 27.72
CA PRO A 53 9.64 17.29 28.85
C PRO A 53 8.89 17.50 30.17
N ASP A 54 8.93 16.50 31.07
CA ASP A 54 8.27 16.59 32.40
C ASP A 54 8.85 17.70 33.28
N THR A 55 10.08 18.12 32.99
CA THR A 55 10.76 19.26 33.63
C THR A 55 10.12 20.61 33.28
N SER A 56 9.36 20.71 32.19
CA SER A 56 8.75 21.97 31.70
C SER A 56 7.41 22.32 32.37
N ARG A 57 7.31 22.17 33.69
CA ARG A 57 6.05 22.28 34.46
C ARG A 57 5.32 23.62 34.28
N ILE A 58 6.04 24.74 34.30
CA ILE A 58 5.46 26.08 34.16
C ILE A 58 4.85 26.25 32.77
N ARG A 59 5.56 25.82 31.72
CA ARG A 59 5.08 25.92 30.33
C ARG A 59 3.88 25.02 30.08
N ARG A 60 3.91 23.78 30.58
CA ARG A 60 2.76 22.87 30.52
C ARG A 60 1.53 23.48 31.21
N LYS A 61 1.70 24.10 32.38
CA LYS A 61 0.60 24.81 33.06
C LYS A 61 0.09 26.00 32.24
N LYS A 62 0.98 26.79 31.63
CA LYS A 62 0.61 27.92 30.78
C LYS A 62 -0.16 27.47 29.53
N ILE A 63 0.34 26.43 28.84
CA ILE A 63 -0.33 25.85 27.67
C ILE A 63 -1.66 25.21 28.07
N ALA A 64 -1.77 24.56 29.23
CA ALA A 64 -3.04 23.99 29.69
C ALA A 64 -4.09 25.07 30.04
N ALA A 65 -3.66 26.21 30.57
CA ALA A 65 -4.55 27.31 30.98
C ALA A 65 -4.80 28.36 29.88
N LEU A 66 -4.20 28.21 28.69
CA LEU A 66 -4.31 29.18 27.61
C LEU A 66 -5.77 29.30 27.14
N GLY A 67 -6.32 30.53 27.20
CA GLY A 67 -7.71 30.84 26.85
C GLY A 67 -8.69 30.97 28.03
N SER A 68 -8.24 30.71 29.27
CA SER A 68 -9.11 30.71 30.47
C SER A 68 -8.94 31.94 31.40
N GLY A 69 -8.23 32.97 30.96
CA GLY A 69 -7.95 34.18 31.75
C GLY A 69 -8.98 35.32 31.53
N PRO A 70 -9.01 36.35 32.39
CA PRO A 70 -9.84 37.54 32.20
C PRO A 70 -9.27 38.54 31.17
N ASP A 71 -7.95 38.53 30.93
CA ASP A 71 -7.24 39.45 30.02
C ASP A 71 -6.65 38.69 28.81
N VAL A 72 -7.48 37.99 28.03
CA VAL A 72 -7.01 37.18 26.89
C VAL A 72 -6.89 38.07 25.65
N ASN A 73 -5.68 38.15 25.10
CA ASN A 73 -5.44 38.86 23.84
C ASN A 73 -6.05 38.09 22.65
N GLU A 74 -6.43 38.78 21.57
CA GLU A 74 -7.01 38.17 20.36
C GLU A 74 -6.13 37.04 19.81
N ALA A 75 -4.80 37.24 19.79
CA ALA A 75 -3.84 36.22 19.36
C ALA A 75 -3.84 34.97 20.28
N GLU A 76 -4.07 35.15 21.58
CA GLU A 76 -4.16 34.04 22.54
C GLU A 76 -5.49 33.29 22.39
N THR A 77 -6.59 34.00 22.11
CA THR A 77 -7.89 33.40 21.81
C THR A 77 -7.83 32.56 20.53
N GLN A 78 -7.24 33.09 19.47
CA GLN A 78 -7.04 32.36 18.21
C GLN A 78 -6.17 31.11 18.41
N LEU A 79 -5.08 31.23 19.17
CA LEU A 79 -4.20 30.11 19.48
C LEU A 79 -4.92 29.05 20.35
N ALA A 80 -5.66 29.46 21.39
CA ALA A 80 -6.43 28.55 22.23
C ALA A 80 -7.48 27.78 21.41
N ARG A 81 -8.19 28.48 20.52
CA ARG A 81 -9.15 27.87 19.60
C ARG A 81 -8.50 26.80 18.74
N VAL A 82 -7.35 27.09 18.13
CA VAL A 82 -6.64 26.10 17.30
C VAL A 82 -6.13 24.93 18.14
N LEU A 83 -5.59 25.18 19.34
CA LEU A 83 -5.12 24.13 20.25
C LEU A 83 -6.23 23.13 20.64
N ASP A 84 -7.44 23.62 20.88
CA ASP A 84 -8.56 22.78 21.33
C ASP A 84 -9.36 22.13 20.20
N THR A 85 -9.39 22.75 19.02
CA THR A 85 -10.21 22.27 17.90
C THR A 85 -9.42 21.52 16.84
N ALA A 86 -8.12 21.79 16.68
CA ALA A 86 -7.29 21.07 15.73
C ALA A 86 -7.02 19.65 16.21
N LEU A 87 -7.19 18.69 15.30
CA LEU A 87 -6.92 17.28 15.55
C LEU A 87 -5.56 16.89 14.99
N VAL A 88 -4.82 16.07 15.73
CA VAL A 88 -3.53 15.54 15.32
C VAL A 88 -3.66 14.02 15.21
N GLY A 89 -3.46 13.50 14.01
CA GLY A 89 -3.31 12.07 13.74
C GLY A 89 -1.83 11.68 13.74
N THR A 90 -1.44 10.77 14.61
CA THR A 90 -0.08 10.22 14.63
C THR A 90 -0.06 8.86 13.95
N GLY A 91 0.91 8.62 13.06
CA GLY A 91 1.09 7.33 12.41
C GLY A 91 1.50 6.23 13.40
N PRO A 92 1.40 4.94 13.01
CA PRO A 92 1.90 3.85 13.84
C PRO A 92 3.36 4.07 14.18
N SER A 93 3.63 4.20 15.48
CA SER A 93 4.98 4.33 16.03
C SER A 93 5.82 3.17 15.51
N ILE A 94 6.72 3.45 14.56
CA ILE A 94 7.81 2.53 14.28
C ILE A 94 8.60 2.44 15.59
N PRO A 95 8.84 1.24 16.14
CA PRO A 95 9.59 1.10 17.38
C PRO A 95 10.93 1.84 17.24
N LYS A 96 11.29 2.56 18.31
CA LYS A 96 12.43 3.47 18.42
C LYS A 96 13.76 2.80 18.01
N SER A 97 14.02 2.67 16.72
CA SER A 97 15.37 2.58 16.17
C SER A 97 15.82 4.02 15.99
N ASP A 98 16.37 4.60 17.06
CA ASP A 98 16.69 6.02 17.22
C ASP A 98 17.02 6.79 15.92
N PRO A 99 16.04 7.49 15.30
CA PRO A 99 16.24 8.42 14.20
C PRO A 99 16.11 9.89 14.68
N GLY A 100 15.87 10.08 15.99
CA GLY A 100 15.69 11.40 16.61
C GLY A 100 17.01 12.17 16.63
N ALA A 101 18.13 11.48 16.84
CA ALA A 101 19.48 12.01 16.65
C ALA A 101 19.66 12.52 15.21
N SER A 102 19.38 11.69 14.20
CA SER A 102 19.58 12.05 12.80
C SER A 102 18.73 13.24 12.33
N THR A 103 17.47 13.36 12.75
CA THR A 103 16.61 14.48 12.30
C THR A 103 17.00 15.80 12.95
N TRP A 104 17.35 15.78 14.24
CA TRP A 104 17.79 16.98 14.94
C TRP A 104 19.19 17.43 14.48
N GLU A 105 20.12 16.49 14.25
CA GLU A 105 21.43 16.79 13.66
C GLU A 105 21.30 17.39 12.25
N GLN A 106 20.38 16.87 11.43
CA GLN A 106 20.06 17.45 10.12
C GLN A 106 19.49 18.85 10.24
N TRP A 107 18.65 19.13 11.23
CA TRP A 107 18.15 20.49 11.49
C TRP A 107 19.30 21.44 11.85
N VAL A 108 20.18 21.04 12.77
CA VAL A 108 21.34 21.84 13.16
C VAL A 108 22.24 22.13 11.95
N SER A 109 22.49 21.12 11.11
CA SER A 109 23.25 21.30 9.86
C SER A 109 22.53 22.20 8.84
N PHE A 110 21.21 22.14 8.75
CA PHE A 110 20.41 22.91 7.80
C PHE A 110 20.29 24.38 8.21
N SER A 111 20.11 24.65 9.51
CA SER A 111 19.98 26.00 10.05
C SER A 111 21.29 26.81 9.98
N GLN A 112 22.44 26.15 9.74
CA GLN A 112 23.80 26.73 9.67
C GLN A 112 24.18 27.60 10.89
N LYS A 113 23.41 27.56 11.97
CA LYS A 113 23.73 28.24 13.22
C LYS A 113 24.69 27.37 14.00
N GLY A 114 25.94 27.82 14.09
CA GLY A 114 26.81 27.45 15.21
C GLY A 114 26.10 27.75 16.53
N ASP A 115 26.49 27.06 17.59
CA ASP A 115 25.90 27.10 18.93
C ASP A 115 25.85 28.53 19.51
N GLU A 116 24.88 29.35 19.06
CA GLU A 116 24.65 30.70 19.56
C GLU A 116 23.88 30.62 20.88
N SER A 117 24.64 30.26 21.89
CA SER A 117 24.32 30.34 23.31
C SER A 117 24.26 31.81 23.80
N TYR A 118 23.50 32.67 23.11
CA TYR A 118 23.13 34.00 23.60
C TYR A 118 21.62 34.16 23.72
N VAL A 119 21.17 34.07 24.97
CA VAL A 119 19.81 34.40 25.40
C VAL A 119 19.61 35.91 25.24
N THR A 120 18.74 36.32 24.33
CA THR A 120 18.04 37.61 24.46
C THR A 120 16.53 37.38 24.43
N ILE A 121 15.93 37.43 25.63
CA ILE A 121 14.49 37.31 25.90
C ILE A 121 13.68 38.47 25.26
N SER A 122 14.34 39.40 24.57
CA SER A 122 13.75 40.63 24.00
C SER A 122 13.20 40.51 22.57
N LYS A 123 13.30 39.38 21.86
CA LYS A 123 12.75 39.21 20.48
C LYS A 123 11.59 38.21 20.36
N GLY A 124 10.84 37.97 21.45
CA GLY A 124 10.02 36.77 21.70
C GLY A 124 8.88 36.39 20.74
N ILE A 125 8.47 37.23 19.79
CA ILE A 125 7.44 36.89 18.77
C ILE A 125 7.97 37.14 17.35
N ALA A 126 8.59 38.28 17.08
CA ALA A 126 9.16 38.55 15.75
C ALA A 126 10.22 37.50 15.34
N SER A 127 11.01 37.01 16.30
CA SER A 127 11.97 35.93 16.03
C SER A 127 11.31 34.58 15.75
N SER A 128 10.10 34.32 16.27
CA SER A 128 9.42 33.05 16.05
C SER A 128 8.83 32.93 14.65
N PHE A 129 8.48 34.05 13.98
CA PHE A 129 8.07 34.04 12.57
C PHE A 129 9.21 33.58 11.64
N GLY A 130 10.42 34.12 11.84
CA GLY A 130 11.60 33.71 11.08
C GLY A 130 11.93 32.24 11.32
N LYS A 131 11.95 31.82 12.59
CA LYS A 131 12.20 30.41 12.96
C LYS A 131 11.13 29.46 12.41
N GLN A 132 9.86 29.83 12.47
CA GLN A 132 8.78 29.01 11.93
C GLN A 132 8.93 28.84 10.42
N SER A 133 9.31 29.90 9.70
CA SER A 133 9.56 29.82 8.26
C SER A 133 10.73 28.90 7.93
N GLU A 134 11.82 28.98 8.70
CA GLU A 134 12.99 28.11 8.58
C GLU A 134 12.65 26.64 8.87
N ILE A 135 11.81 26.37 9.88
CA ILE A 135 11.32 25.02 10.19
C ILE A 135 10.47 24.46 9.04
N VAL A 136 9.58 25.26 8.45
CA VAL A 136 8.76 24.82 7.32
C VAL A 136 9.64 24.46 6.12
N ASP A 137 10.64 25.29 5.82
CA ASP A 137 11.61 25.05 4.73
C ASP A 137 12.41 23.76 4.97
N PHE A 138 12.88 23.56 6.20
CA PHE A 138 13.58 22.35 6.59
C PHE A 138 12.71 21.10 6.47
N VAL A 139 11.46 21.15 6.94
CA VAL A 139 10.55 19.99 6.88
C VAL A 139 10.27 19.61 5.43
N ILE A 140 10.04 20.59 4.55
CA ILE A 140 9.88 20.33 3.11
C ILE A 140 11.16 19.68 2.55
N TRP A 141 12.34 20.25 2.83
CA TRP A 141 13.61 19.67 2.42
C TRP A 141 13.80 18.24 2.92
N LEU A 142 13.47 17.98 4.18
CA LEU A 142 13.59 16.68 4.84
C LEU A 142 12.68 15.63 4.20
N LEU A 143 11.46 16.00 3.82
CA LEU A 143 10.53 15.09 3.13
C LEU A 143 11.06 14.71 1.74
N PHE A 144 11.62 15.67 1.00
CA PHE A 144 12.24 15.42 -0.30
C PHE A 144 13.54 14.61 -0.19
N SER A 145 14.35 14.81 0.86
CA SER A 145 15.61 14.07 1.05
C SER A 145 15.37 12.59 1.41
N ARG A 146 14.27 12.29 2.10
CA ARG A 146 13.84 10.92 2.45
C ARG A 146 13.28 10.13 1.27
N GLU A 147 12.65 10.80 0.30
CA GLU A 147 12.06 10.15 -0.86
C GLU A 147 13.13 9.77 -1.89
N LYS A 148 13.50 8.48 -1.93
CA LYS A 148 14.53 7.91 -2.82
C LYS A 148 13.99 7.35 -4.14
N ALA A 149 12.69 7.02 -4.19
CA ALA A 149 12.12 6.18 -5.25
C ALA A 149 11.16 6.91 -6.20
N GLY A 150 10.93 8.21 -6.02
CA GLY A 150 10.03 9.00 -6.85
C GLY A 150 10.45 10.47 -7.03
N PRO A 151 9.87 11.18 -8.01
CA PRO A 151 10.14 12.59 -8.26
C PRO A 151 9.57 13.53 -7.18
N TRP A 152 8.56 13.10 -6.41
CA TRP A 152 7.93 13.90 -5.37
C TRP A 152 7.48 13.06 -4.15
N PRO A 153 7.58 13.59 -2.91
CA PRO A 153 7.02 12.99 -1.72
C PRO A 153 5.49 13.07 -1.69
N LYS A 154 4.84 12.05 -1.14
CA LYS A 154 3.38 12.00 -0.93
C LYS A 154 2.98 12.74 0.35
N HIS A 155 3.10 14.07 0.34
CA HIS A 155 2.82 14.89 1.52
C HIS A 155 2.24 16.24 1.11
N VAL A 156 1.20 16.71 1.80
CA VAL A 156 0.47 17.95 1.45
C VAL A 156 1.39 19.18 1.42
N LEU A 157 2.39 19.25 2.30
CA LEU A 157 3.38 20.35 2.29
C LEU A 157 4.33 20.33 1.10
N CYS A 158 4.48 19.19 0.43
CA CYS A 158 5.33 19.06 -0.76
C CYS A 158 4.57 19.38 -2.07
N ASP A 159 3.26 19.58 -1.99
CA ASP A 159 2.45 19.95 -3.15
C ASP A 159 2.93 21.29 -3.73
N GLY A 160 3.04 21.38 -5.05
CA GLY A 160 3.60 22.56 -5.73
C GLY A 160 5.13 22.64 -5.74
N PHE A 161 5.86 21.80 -5.00
CA PHE A 161 7.33 21.76 -5.00
C PHE A 161 7.89 20.64 -5.88
N ARG A 162 9.09 20.84 -6.44
CA ARG A 162 9.80 19.85 -7.28
C ARG A 162 11.30 19.88 -7.00
N LYS A 163 11.97 18.72 -7.15
CA LYS A 163 13.44 18.65 -7.14
C LYS A 163 13.98 19.24 -8.44
N SER A 164 14.97 20.13 -8.36
CA SER A 164 15.65 20.62 -9.56
C SER A 164 16.68 19.60 -10.04
N ALA A 165 16.63 19.27 -11.33
CA ALA A 165 17.68 18.50 -12.01
C ALA A 165 18.63 19.39 -12.85
N ARG A 166 18.26 20.65 -13.07
CA ARG A 166 19.02 21.61 -13.88
C ARG A 166 19.06 22.96 -13.18
N GLU A 167 20.21 23.59 -13.20
CA GLU A 167 20.52 24.89 -12.60
C GLU A 167 19.84 26.05 -13.35
N ASP A 168 18.53 25.97 -13.61
CA ASP A 168 17.77 27.08 -14.15
C ASP A 168 17.28 27.97 -13.01
N GLN A 169 17.91 29.13 -12.91
CA GLN A 169 17.87 30.09 -11.79
C GLN A 169 16.55 30.87 -11.64
N SER A 170 15.43 30.38 -12.20
CA SER A 170 14.18 31.17 -12.27
C SER A 170 13.05 30.72 -11.35
N ALA A 171 13.33 29.83 -10.40
CA ALA A 171 12.29 29.35 -9.49
C ALA A 171 12.53 29.80 -8.05
N ARG A 172 11.57 30.57 -7.53
CA ARG A 172 11.62 31.33 -6.27
C ARG A 172 11.42 30.43 -5.05
N SER A 173 12.46 29.77 -4.57
CA SER A 173 12.41 29.08 -3.27
C SER A 173 13.69 29.33 -2.48
N THR A 174 13.53 29.44 -1.16
CA THR A 174 14.61 29.51 -0.16
C THR A 174 15.23 28.15 0.15
N ILE A 175 14.68 27.07 -0.42
CA ILE A 175 15.01 25.69 -0.06
C ILE A 175 16.09 25.13 -1.01
N PRO A 176 17.23 24.64 -0.49
CA PRO A 176 18.30 24.10 -1.33
C PRO A 176 17.84 22.92 -2.21
N GLY A 177 18.07 23.01 -3.52
CA GLY A 177 17.80 21.93 -4.49
C GLY A 177 16.32 21.66 -4.79
N ILE A 178 15.40 22.44 -4.21
CA ILE A 178 13.95 22.28 -4.34
C ILE A 178 13.38 23.60 -4.80
N TYR A 179 12.51 23.60 -5.80
CA TYR A 179 11.86 24.81 -6.28
C TYR A 179 10.34 24.77 -6.18
N SER A 180 9.74 25.94 -5.98
CA SER A 180 8.29 26.12 -6.00
C SER A 180 7.83 26.31 -7.43
N TYR A 181 7.05 25.36 -7.94
CA TYR A 181 6.40 25.41 -9.25
C TYR A 181 5.00 26.03 -9.15
N TYR A 182 4.29 25.76 -8.04
CA TYR A 182 3.02 26.39 -7.69
C TYR A 182 3.00 26.85 -6.22
N PRO A 183 2.30 27.95 -5.90
CA PRO A 183 2.10 28.37 -4.52
C PRO A 183 1.39 27.29 -3.71
N ASN A 184 1.92 26.94 -2.54
CA ASN A 184 1.28 26.01 -1.63
C ASN A 184 0.56 26.77 -0.50
N PHE A 185 -0.77 26.63 -0.44
CA PHE A 185 -1.58 27.27 0.60
C PHE A 185 -1.25 26.77 2.01
N HIS A 186 -0.93 25.48 2.15
CA HIS A 186 -0.65 24.85 3.45
C HIS A 186 0.69 25.31 4.02
N GLU A 187 1.71 25.45 3.18
CA GLU A 187 3.00 26.07 3.54
C GLU A 187 2.79 27.51 4.02
N LYS A 188 2.06 28.33 3.25
CA LYS A 188 1.78 29.72 3.62
C LYS A 188 1.03 29.81 4.97
N ALA A 189 0.01 28.98 5.16
CA ALA A 189 -0.76 28.92 6.40
C ALA A 189 0.10 28.58 7.63
N LEU A 190 1.14 27.76 7.47
CA LEU A 190 2.07 27.40 8.55
C LEU A 190 3.09 28.50 8.91
N ARG A 191 3.32 29.47 8.01
CA ARG A 191 4.19 30.62 8.28
C ARG A 191 3.45 31.77 8.97
N GLU A 192 2.13 31.81 8.85
CA GLU A 192 1.26 32.83 9.44
C GLU A 192 0.75 32.42 10.83
N ALA A 193 0.10 33.35 11.53
CA ALA A 193 -0.53 33.05 12.82
C ALA A 193 -1.57 31.91 12.68
N PRO A 194 -1.69 31.01 13.67
CA PRO A 194 -1.13 31.09 15.02
C PRO A 194 0.17 30.29 15.24
N TRP A 195 0.78 29.68 14.21
CA TRP A 195 1.90 28.75 14.39
C TRP A 195 3.18 29.38 14.96
N PRO A 196 3.61 30.58 14.53
CA PRO A 196 4.72 31.29 15.17
C PRO A 196 4.44 31.63 16.64
N HIS A 197 3.18 31.88 17.02
CA HIS A 197 2.79 32.13 18.41
C HIS A 197 2.88 30.85 19.24
N LEU A 198 2.48 29.71 18.67
CA LEU A 198 2.69 28.40 19.27
C LEU A 198 4.18 28.12 19.49
N LEU A 199 5.03 28.35 18.48
CA LEU A 199 6.46 28.15 18.59
C LEU A 199 7.08 29.03 19.69
N ALA A 200 6.68 30.31 19.76
CA ALA A 200 7.10 31.22 20.82
C ALA A 200 6.72 30.70 22.22
N LEU A 201 5.53 30.12 22.36
CA LEU A 201 5.03 29.57 23.62
C LEU A 201 5.81 28.30 24.05
N LEU A 202 6.25 27.48 23.10
CA LEU A 202 7.02 26.26 23.36
C LEU A 202 8.46 26.53 23.78
N GLY A 203 9.05 27.65 23.29
CA GLY A 203 10.42 28.05 23.58
C GLY A 203 11.46 27.16 22.90
N GLN A 204 12.64 26.99 23.51
CA GLN A 204 13.78 26.26 22.90
C GLN A 204 13.47 24.80 22.50
N ALA A 205 12.66 24.09 23.28
CA ALA A 205 12.24 22.73 22.94
C ALA A 205 11.16 22.69 21.84
N GLY A 206 10.60 23.85 21.49
CA GLY A 206 9.52 23.99 20.53
C GLY A 206 9.91 23.71 19.09
N GLU A 207 11.15 23.99 18.72
CA GLU A 207 11.65 23.72 17.36
C GLU A 207 11.58 22.22 17.06
N LYS A 208 12.08 21.39 17.98
CA LYS A 208 12.02 19.93 17.87
C LYS A 208 10.58 19.42 17.81
N VAL A 209 9.71 19.89 18.71
CA VAL A 209 8.29 19.50 18.73
C VAL A 209 7.60 19.90 17.41
N MET A 210 7.87 21.10 16.89
CA MET A 210 7.30 21.57 15.63
C MET A 210 7.80 20.75 14.44
N ILE A 211 9.09 20.44 14.37
CA ILE A 211 9.66 19.58 13.33
C ILE A 211 8.99 18.20 13.35
N GLU A 212 8.83 17.58 14.52
CA GLU A 212 8.18 16.27 14.63
C GLU A 212 6.69 16.33 14.29
N LEU A 213 6.00 17.38 14.74
CA LEU A 213 4.59 17.62 14.43
C LEU A 213 4.37 17.74 12.91
N LEU A 214 5.18 18.54 12.21
CA LEU A 214 5.00 18.78 10.78
C LEU A 214 5.51 17.65 9.89
N SER A 215 6.50 16.86 10.35
CA SER A 215 7.11 15.79 9.54
C SER A 215 6.49 14.41 9.74
N LYS A 216 5.96 14.11 10.93
CA LYS A 216 5.45 12.77 11.29
C LYS A 216 3.94 12.73 11.53
N CYS A 217 3.32 13.88 11.80
CA CYS A 217 1.91 13.94 12.16
C CYS A 217 1.07 14.59 11.06
N SER A 218 -0.22 14.27 11.07
CA SER A 218 -1.21 14.91 10.19
C SER A 218 -2.13 15.80 11.02
N ILE A 219 -2.15 17.10 10.69
CA ILE A 219 -2.95 18.10 11.39
C ILE A 219 -4.23 18.36 10.59
N PHE A 220 -5.36 18.39 11.28
CA PHE A 220 -6.67 18.72 10.74
C PHE A 220 -7.24 19.94 11.46
N LEU A 221 -7.43 21.04 10.72
CA LEU A 221 -7.98 22.29 11.24
C LEU A 221 -9.50 22.33 11.09
N LYS A 222 -10.21 22.73 12.14
CA LYS A 222 -11.65 22.93 12.09
C LYS A 222 -11.99 24.18 11.28
N VAL A 223 -12.95 24.04 10.37
CA VAL A 223 -13.49 25.12 9.54
C VAL A 223 -14.85 25.54 10.09
N ASP A 224 -15.09 26.85 10.12
CA ASP A 224 -16.30 27.44 10.71
C ASP A 224 -17.54 27.28 9.81
N ALA A 225 -17.32 27.09 8.51
CA ALA A 225 -18.37 26.80 7.56
C ALA A 225 -18.89 25.36 7.77
N GLY A 226 -20.09 25.24 8.32
CA GLY A 226 -20.80 23.96 8.50
C GLY A 226 -20.56 23.28 9.85
N LEU A 227 -21.13 22.10 10.03
CA LEU A 227 -21.01 21.32 11.27
C LEU A 227 -19.76 20.44 11.20
N ASP A 228 -18.81 20.69 12.11
CA ASP A 228 -17.45 20.12 12.23
C ASP A 228 -16.84 19.64 10.91
N ASN A 229 -16.58 20.60 10.04
CA ASN A 229 -15.77 20.38 8.87
C ASN A 229 -14.29 20.57 9.21
N TYR A 230 -13.44 19.76 8.60
CA TYR A 230 -12.00 19.80 8.84
C TYR A 230 -11.23 19.86 7.53
N VAL A 231 -10.14 20.63 7.51
CA VAL A 231 -9.18 20.68 6.41
C VAL A 231 -7.85 20.14 6.89
N GLN A 232 -7.26 19.23 6.11
CA GLN A 232 -5.93 18.72 6.38
C GLN A 232 -4.90 19.80 6.07
N LEU A 233 -4.05 20.12 7.04
CA LEU A 233 -2.95 21.08 6.89
C LEU A 233 -1.62 20.38 6.60
N THR A 234 -1.37 19.22 7.20
CA THR A 234 -0.11 18.46 7.07
C THR A 234 -0.35 16.97 6.94
N GLY A 235 0.69 16.23 6.59
CA GLY A 235 0.67 14.78 6.47
C GLY A 235 0.45 14.27 5.05
N VAL A 236 0.33 12.95 4.94
CA VAL A 236 -0.07 12.27 3.70
C VAL A 236 -1.57 12.52 3.47
N PRO A 237 -2.02 12.89 2.26
CA PRO A 237 -3.44 13.08 1.98
C PRO A 237 -4.28 11.87 2.41
N LEU A 238 -5.41 12.10 3.07
CA LEU A 238 -6.31 11.01 3.53
C LEU A 238 -6.69 10.02 2.43
N SER A 239 -6.87 10.51 1.19
CA SER A 239 -7.19 9.68 0.02
C SER A 239 -6.08 8.67 -0.36
N GLU A 240 -4.85 8.93 0.07
CA GLU A 240 -3.69 8.07 -0.19
C GLU A 240 -3.31 7.19 1.00
N LEU A 241 -3.97 7.37 2.16
CA LEU A 241 -3.75 6.53 3.33
C LEU A 241 -4.52 5.23 3.16
N ASP A 242 -3.79 4.14 2.92
CA ASP A 242 -4.36 2.80 2.97
C ASP A 242 -5.03 2.58 4.34
N THR A 243 -6.28 2.12 4.34
CA THR A 243 -6.96 1.64 5.56
C THR A 243 -6.24 0.39 6.05
N LYS A 244 -5.15 0.56 6.80
CA LYS A 244 -4.43 -0.54 7.42
C LYS A 244 -5.24 -1.02 8.62
N THR A 245 -6.28 -1.82 8.36
CA THR A 245 -6.75 -2.78 9.37
C THR A 245 -5.52 -3.54 9.85
N GLN A 246 -5.32 -3.56 11.17
CA GLN A 246 -4.15 -4.04 11.92
C GLN A 246 -3.73 -5.51 11.64
N ASP A 247 -4.36 -6.19 10.68
CA ASP A 247 -4.18 -7.61 10.36
C ASP A 247 -3.21 -7.90 9.19
N ASP A 248 -2.69 -6.88 8.48
CA ASP A 248 -1.90 -7.10 7.24
C ASP A 248 -0.39 -7.35 7.48
N VAL A 249 0.01 -7.75 8.69
CA VAL A 249 1.34 -8.30 8.91
C VAL A 249 1.27 -9.82 8.72
N SER A 250 1.74 -10.28 7.54
CA SER A 250 2.24 -11.65 7.29
C SER A 250 1.26 -12.81 7.04
N LYS A 251 0.06 -12.58 6.49
CA LYS A 251 -0.70 -13.65 5.82
C LYS A 251 -0.79 -13.33 4.33
N SER A 252 -0.39 -14.27 3.46
CA SER A 252 -0.60 -14.12 2.01
C SER A 252 -2.10 -13.99 1.77
N ARG A 253 -2.59 -12.75 1.67
CA ARG A 253 -4.01 -12.46 1.55
C ARG A 253 -4.49 -13.09 0.25
N VAL A 254 -5.38 -14.07 0.38
CA VAL A 254 -6.00 -14.69 -0.78
C VAL A 254 -6.81 -13.60 -1.49
N ARG A 255 -6.49 -13.33 -2.76
CA ARG A 255 -7.18 -12.32 -3.57
C ARG A 255 -8.66 -12.65 -3.67
N LYS A 256 -9.49 -11.62 -3.64
CA LYS A 256 -10.95 -11.79 -3.86
C LYS A 256 -11.19 -12.22 -5.31
N PRO A 257 -12.21 -13.04 -5.59
CA PRO A 257 -12.54 -13.42 -6.97
C PRO A 257 -12.77 -12.21 -7.89
N SER A 258 -13.35 -11.13 -7.37
CA SER A 258 -13.57 -9.88 -8.11
C SER A 258 -12.28 -9.15 -8.52
N GLU A 259 -11.16 -9.40 -7.82
CA GLU A 259 -9.87 -8.81 -8.17
C GLU A 259 -9.18 -9.57 -9.31
N ILE A 260 -9.59 -10.81 -9.57
CA ILE A 260 -9.01 -11.70 -10.58
C ILE A 260 -9.68 -11.44 -11.93
N THR A 261 -8.99 -10.67 -12.77
CA THR A 261 -9.48 -10.30 -14.10
C THR A 261 -8.80 -11.16 -15.18
N LEU A 262 -9.60 -11.72 -16.09
CA LEU A 262 -9.07 -12.35 -17.30
C LEU A 262 -8.53 -11.28 -18.24
N VAL A 263 -7.28 -11.45 -18.69
CA VAL A 263 -6.61 -10.50 -19.59
C VAL A 263 -7.18 -10.65 -21.00
N ARG A 264 -8.30 -9.96 -21.26
CA ARG A 264 -9.06 -10.05 -22.53
C ARG A 264 -8.20 -9.77 -23.76
N SER A 265 -7.22 -8.86 -23.65
CA SER A 265 -6.30 -8.54 -24.75
C SER A 265 -5.45 -9.74 -25.22
N ARG A 266 -5.23 -10.73 -24.35
CA ARG A 266 -4.47 -11.95 -24.66
C ARG A 266 -5.34 -13.14 -25.04
N ILE A 267 -6.66 -13.04 -24.85
CA ILE A 267 -7.61 -14.13 -25.10
C ILE A 267 -8.51 -13.76 -26.29
N PHE A 268 -9.28 -12.68 -26.17
CA PHE A 268 -10.30 -12.29 -27.16
C PHE A 268 -9.74 -11.40 -28.27
N TYR A 269 -8.77 -10.55 -27.96
CA TYR A 269 -8.18 -9.60 -28.93
C TYR A 269 -6.77 -9.99 -29.34
N ALA A 270 -6.35 -11.22 -29.04
CA ALA A 270 -5.06 -11.71 -29.48
C ALA A 270 -5.06 -11.89 -30.99
N LYS A 271 -4.00 -11.41 -31.65
CA LYS A 271 -3.81 -11.67 -33.08
C LYS A 271 -3.68 -13.19 -33.31
N PRO A 272 -4.34 -13.75 -34.33
CA PRO A 272 -4.19 -15.15 -34.69
C PRO A 272 -2.73 -15.44 -35.04
N THR A 273 -2.25 -16.64 -34.74
CA THR A 273 -0.96 -17.09 -35.27
C THR A 273 -1.06 -17.34 -36.76
N THR A 274 -0.09 -16.84 -37.52
CA THR A 274 0.00 -17.07 -38.96
C THR A 274 1.12 -18.07 -39.26
N THR A 275 0.90 -18.94 -40.25
CA THR A 275 1.94 -19.78 -40.83
C THR A 275 2.92 -18.93 -41.64
N ALA A 276 4.05 -19.50 -42.07
CA ALA A 276 4.99 -18.84 -42.97
C ALA A 276 4.34 -18.40 -44.31
N LYS A 277 3.22 -19.02 -44.69
CA LYS A 277 2.43 -18.68 -45.88
C LYS A 277 1.35 -17.63 -45.61
N GLY A 278 1.30 -17.05 -44.40
CA GLY A 278 0.31 -16.04 -44.01
C GLY A 278 -1.08 -16.58 -43.66
N SER A 279 -1.32 -17.90 -43.77
CA SER A 279 -2.59 -18.52 -43.38
C SER A 279 -2.72 -18.62 -41.86
N VAL A 280 -3.95 -18.59 -41.34
CA VAL A 280 -4.20 -18.76 -39.90
C VAL A 280 -3.81 -20.17 -39.47
N HIS A 281 -2.89 -20.27 -38.52
CA HIS A 281 -2.54 -21.53 -37.86
C HIS A 281 -3.61 -21.86 -36.83
N ALA A 282 -4.34 -22.95 -37.08
CA ALA A 282 -5.35 -23.46 -36.16
C ALA A 282 -4.70 -24.15 -34.95
N GLY A 283 -5.25 -23.90 -33.77
CA GLY A 283 -4.79 -24.52 -32.52
C GLY A 283 -3.89 -23.64 -31.67
N PHE A 284 -3.30 -24.25 -30.62
CA PHE A 284 -2.42 -23.53 -29.70
C PHE A 284 -1.03 -23.30 -30.32
N LYS A 285 -0.39 -22.19 -29.94
CA LYS A 285 0.99 -21.87 -30.35
C LYS A 285 1.98 -22.92 -29.85
N HIS A 286 3.13 -23.08 -30.49
CA HIS A 286 4.21 -23.98 -30.03
C HIS A 286 4.68 -23.67 -28.59
N ILE A 287 4.59 -22.40 -28.16
CA ILE A 287 4.93 -21.95 -26.80
C ILE A 287 3.93 -22.42 -25.72
N HIS A 288 2.77 -22.96 -26.10
CA HIS A 288 1.76 -23.40 -25.17
C HIS A 288 2.20 -24.68 -24.43
N ALA A 289 1.91 -24.77 -23.13
CA ALA A 289 2.33 -25.89 -22.28
C ALA A 289 1.90 -27.28 -22.83
N LEU A 290 0.71 -27.38 -23.44
CA LEU A 290 0.25 -28.64 -24.06
C LEU A 290 1.11 -29.09 -25.25
N ASN A 291 1.66 -28.15 -26.03
CA ASN A 291 2.54 -28.46 -27.15
C ASN A 291 3.97 -28.74 -26.69
N ARG A 292 4.42 -28.11 -25.60
CA ARG A 292 5.75 -28.31 -25.03
C ARG A 292 5.89 -29.62 -24.26
N TYR A 293 4.80 -30.11 -23.68
CA TYR A 293 4.75 -31.37 -22.93
C TYR A 293 3.80 -32.37 -23.59
N PRO A 294 4.14 -32.85 -24.80
CA PRO A 294 3.29 -33.80 -25.51
C PRO A 294 3.27 -35.15 -24.79
N TYR A 295 2.16 -35.87 -24.95
CA TYR A 295 2.05 -37.27 -24.56
C TYR A 295 2.36 -38.14 -25.78
N VAL A 296 3.44 -38.94 -25.70
CA VAL A 296 3.84 -39.84 -26.78
C VAL A 296 3.18 -41.19 -26.58
N ARG A 297 2.44 -41.68 -27.58
CA ARG A 297 1.94 -43.06 -27.57
C ARG A 297 3.07 -44.00 -27.98
N GLU A 298 3.16 -45.13 -27.31
CA GLU A 298 4.00 -46.24 -27.77
C GLU A 298 3.52 -46.68 -29.15
N VAL A 299 4.46 -46.85 -30.07
CA VAL A 299 4.18 -47.34 -31.43
C VAL A 299 3.89 -48.83 -31.31
N ALA A 300 2.79 -49.30 -31.88
CA ALA A 300 2.45 -50.71 -31.91
C ALA A 300 3.55 -51.49 -32.65
N GLY A 301 4.38 -52.22 -31.91
CA GLY A 301 5.50 -53.00 -32.46
C GLY A 301 6.74 -53.09 -31.57
N THR A 302 6.90 -52.20 -30.59
CA THR A 302 7.97 -52.33 -29.58
C THR A 302 7.56 -53.32 -28.49
N SER A 303 8.40 -54.32 -28.24
CA SER A 303 8.21 -55.27 -27.15
C SER A 303 8.07 -54.54 -25.80
N ALA A 304 7.08 -54.97 -25.00
CA ALA A 304 6.69 -54.34 -23.74
C ALA A 304 7.83 -54.27 -22.69
N ASP A 305 8.88 -55.08 -22.87
CA ASP A 305 10.02 -55.21 -21.94
C ASP A 305 11.28 -54.44 -22.37
N SER A 306 11.18 -53.59 -23.40
CA SER A 306 12.33 -52.79 -23.83
C SER A 306 12.58 -51.60 -22.87
N GLN A 307 13.86 -51.32 -22.57
CA GLN A 307 14.29 -50.14 -21.80
C GLN A 307 13.67 -48.85 -22.35
N GLN A 308 13.48 -48.79 -23.66
CA GLN A 308 12.85 -47.69 -24.39
C GLN A 308 11.39 -47.42 -23.97
N SER A 309 10.56 -48.46 -23.77
CA SER A 309 9.18 -48.30 -23.28
C SER A 309 9.15 -47.70 -21.86
N THR A 310 10.10 -48.12 -21.02
CA THR A 310 10.24 -47.60 -19.65
C THR A 310 10.62 -46.12 -19.64
N GLU A 311 11.54 -45.70 -20.52
CA GLU A 311 11.94 -44.30 -20.69
C GLU A 311 10.79 -43.43 -21.23
N ILE A 312 10.02 -43.93 -22.20
CA ILE A 312 8.84 -43.25 -22.76
C ILE A 312 7.79 -43.04 -21.67
N TRP A 313 7.52 -44.05 -20.86
CA TRP A 313 6.58 -43.95 -19.74
C TRP A 313 7.02 -42.91 -18.72
N GLN A 314 8.30 -42.93 -18.30
CA GLN A 314 8.84 -41.96 -17.35
C GLN A 314 8.80 -40.53 -17.91
N LYS A 315 9.08 -40.36 -19.19
CA LYS A 315 8.99 -39.06 -19.88
C LYS A 315 7.55 -38.54 -19.92
N ASN A 316 6.59 -39.39 -20.24
CA ASN A 316 5.17 -39.04 -20.26
C ASN A 316 4.65 -38.67 -18.87
N GLU A 317 5.07 -39.42 -17.85
CA GLU A 317 4.75 -39.14 -16.45
C GLU A 317 5.28 -37.75 -16.04
N MET A 318 6.54 -37.45 -16.37
CA MET A 318 7.15 -36.16 -16.08
C MET A 318 6.46 -35.01 -16.84
N ASN A 319 6.12 -35.22 -18.11
CA ASN A 319 5.38 -34.25 -18.92
C ASN A 319 4.01 -33.94 -18.33
N THR A 320 3.30 -34.98 -17.87
CA THR A 320 2.01 -34.85 -17.19
C THR A 320 2.16 -33.99 -15.92
N ILE A 321 3.17 -34.26 -15.09
CA ILE A 321 3.43 -33.50 -13.86
C ILE A 321 3.75 -32.03 -14.17
N LYS A 322 4.61 -31.76 -15.16
CA LYS A 322 4.94 -30.38 -15.57
C LYS A 322 3.69 -29.64 -16.04
N LEU A 323 2.83 -30.27 -16.81
CA LEU A 323 1.56 -29.69 -17.23
C LEU A 323 0.61 -29.44 -16.03
N MET A 324 0.55 -30.35 -15.07
CA MET A 324 -0.20 -30.14 -13.83
C MET A 324 0.32 -28.95 -13.02
N MET A 325 1.62 -28.67 -13.05
CA MET A 325 2.20 -27.48 -12.42
C MET A 325 1.76 -26.17 -13.10
N HIS A 326 1.52 -26.19 -14.42
CA HIS A 326 0.92 -25.05 -15.11
C HIS A 326 -0.57 -24.85 -14.75
N ILE A 327 -1.35 -25.93 -14.65
CA ILE A 327 -2.79 -25.87 -14.39
C ILE A 327 -3.09 -25.59 -12.91
N PHE A 328 -2.32 -26.19 -11.99
CA PHE A 328 -2.55 -26.13 -10.54
C PHE A 328 -1.36 -25.54 -9.76
N PRO A 329 -0.83 -24.36 -10.13
CA PRO A 329 0.41 -23.82 -9.58
C PRO A 329 0.38 -23.68 -8.06
N ARG A 330 -0.77 -23.28 -7.51
CA ARG A 330 -0.97 -23.12 -6.05
C ARG A 330 -0.70 -24.40 -5.26
N GLN A 331 -1.09 -25.57 -5.78
CA GLN A 331 -0.90 -26.85 -5.07
C GLN A 331 0.56 -27.28 -5.02
N PHE A 332 1.39 -26.75 -5.93
CA PHE A 332 2.84 -26.98 -5.97
C PHE A 332 3.62 -25.86 -5.28
N GLY A 333 2.92 -24.86 -4.69
CA GLY A 333 3.54 -23.69 -4.08
C GLY A 333 4.20 -22.75 -5.09
N LEU A 334 3.75 -22.77 -6.35
CA LEU A 334 4.22 -21.88 -7.39
C LEU A 334 3.48 -20.54 -7.36
N HIS A 335 4.10 -19.52 -7.96
CA HIS A 335 3.53 -18.19 -8.15
C HIS A 335 2.17 -18.32 -8.83
N ASN A 336 1.16 -17.65 -8.29
CA ASN A 336 -0.20 -17.76 -8.81
C ASN A 336 -1.03 -16.51 -8.56
N VAL A 337 -2.11 -16.41 -9.33
CA VAL A 337 -3.03 -15.28 -9.30
C VAL A 337 -3.79 -15.16 -7.97
N PHE A 338 -3.90 -16.23 -7.17
CA PHE A 338 -4.70 -16.20 -5.95
C PHE A 338 -3.93 -15.68 -4.73
N THR A 339 -2.64 -15.97 -4.62
CA THR A 339 -1.87 -15.70 -3.39
C THR A 339 -0.58 -14.93 -3.59
N SER A 340 -0.05 -14.85 -4.82
CA SER A 340 1.31 -14.33 -5.04
C SER A 340 1.29 -12.86 -5.45
N ALA A 341 2.09 -12.05 -4.75
CA ALA A 341 2.31 -10.65 -5.08
C ALA A 341 3.01 -10.51 -6.45
N VAL A 342 2.67 -9.46 -7.19
CA VAL A 342 3.22 -9.20 -8.52
C VAL A 342 4.37 -8.21 -8.37
N ASP A 343 5.51 -8.58 -8.91
CA ASP A 343 6.68 -7.72 -8.95
C ASP A 343 6.53 -6.70 -10.09
N LYS A 344 6.35 -5.42 -9.72
CA LYS A 344 6.16 -4.32 -10.67
C LYS A 344 7.43 -4.02 -11.47
N THR A 345 8.59 -4.53 -11.05
CA THR A 345 9.83 -4.40 -11.82
C THR A 345 9.85 -5.36 -13.03
N GLN A 346 9.17 -6.49 -12.93
CA GLN A 346 9.14 -7.52 -13.98
C GLN A 346 7.96 -7.38 -14.94
N THR A 347 6.85 -6.80 -14.48
CA THR A 347 5.67 -6.62 -15.34
C THR A 347 4.92 -5.33 -15.03
N ALA A 348 4.51 -4.64 -16.10
CA ALA A 348 3.57 -3.53 -16.02
C ALA A 348 2.10 -3.99 -15.90
N GLN A 349 1.83 -5.30 -16.06
CA GLN A 349 0.48 -5.84 -16.01
C GLN A 349 0.06 -6.18 -14.58
N LYS A 350 -1.26 -6.22 -14.35
CA LYS A 350 -1.85 -6.56 -13.04
C LYS A 350 -1.42 -7.95 -12.54
N PHE A 351 -1.09 -8.86 -13.46
CA PHE A 351 -0.60 -10.21 -13.17
C PHE A 351 0.63 -10.51 -14.02
N GLN A 352 1.50 -11.38 -13.50
CA GLN A 352 2.66 -11.87 -14.23
C GLN A 352 2.25 -12.74 -15.42
N ASP A 353 3.08 -12.75 -16.46
CA ASP A 353 2.91 -13.65 -17.59
C ASP A 353 3.29 -15.08 -17.19
N TYR A 354 2.34 -15.99 -17.33
CA TYR A 354 2.49 -17.39 -16.93
C TYR A 354 2.64 -18.35 -18.11
N THR A 355 2.85 -17.81 -19.31
CA THR A 355 3.14 -18.59 -20.52
C THR A 355 4.43 -19.39 -20.35
N PHE A 356 5.45 -18.75 -19.74
CA PHE A 356 6.74 -19.36 -19.43
C PHE A 356 6.96 -19.39 -17.92
N ARG A 357 7.07 -20.59 -17.36
CA ARG A 357 7.32 -20.82 -15.92
C ARG A 357 8.32 -21.94 -15.69
N GLU A 358 9.11 -22.24 -16.72
CA GLU A 358 10.01 -23.40 -16.74
C GLU A 358 11.10 -23.25 -15.69
N ASP A 359 11.62 -22.04 -15.49
CA ASP A 359 12.62 -21.78 -14.46
C ASP A 359 12.07 -22.06 -13.06
N GLU A 360 10.82 -21.71 -12.81
CA GLU A 360 10.14 -21.97 -11.54
C GLU A 360 9.88 -23.46 -11.33
N ILE A 361 9.37 -24.12 -12.38
CA ILE A 361 9.08 -25.56 -12.40
C ILE A 361 10.36 -26.38 -12.25
N ASN A 362 11.41 -26.03 -13.00
CA ASN A 362 12.70 -26.72 -12.97
C ASN A 362 13.41 -26.53 -11.62
N LYS A 363 13.35 -25.33 -11.01
CA LYS A 363 13.82 -25.12 -9.64
C LYS A 363 13.08 -26.02 -8.66
N LYS A 364 11.75 -26.12 -8.77
CA LYS A 364 10.95 -26.94 -7.85
C LYS A 364 11.17 -28.44 -8.03
N ILE A 365 11.34 -28.90 -9.27
CA ILE A 365 11.66 -30.30 -9.59
C ILE A 365 13.12 -30.62 -9.21
N GLY A 366 14.05 -29.70 -9.45
CA GLY A 366 15.47 -29.83 -9.14
C GLY A 366 15.77 -29.89 -7.64
N LEU A 367 15.06 -29.09 -6.82
CA LEU A 367 15.11 -29.19 -5.36
C LEU A 367 14.64 -30.56 -4.82
N GLY A 368 13.87 -31.31 -5.60
CA GLY A 368 13.51 -32.69 -5.28
C GLY A 368 14.62 -33.72 -5.52
N LYS A 369 15.65 -33.40 -6.31
CA LYS A 369 16.75 -34.32 -6.63
C LYS A 369 17.82 -34.44 -5.53
N GLN A 370 17.87 -33.51 -4.57
CA GLN A 370 18.74 -33.67 -3.38
C GLN A 370 18.12 -34.59 -2.32
N SER A 371 16.86 -35.01 -2.50
CA SER A 371 16.16 -36.00 -1.67
C SER A 371 16.00 -37.33 -2.43
N ALA A 372 17.01 -37.69 -3.21
CA ALA A 372 17.04 -38.83 -4.12
C ALA A 372 17.24 -40.18 -3.42
N GLU A 373 16.35 -40.53 -2.50
CA GLU A 373 16.10 -41.93 -2.13
C GLU A 373 14.63 -42.35 -2.30
N LYS A 374 13.69 -41.43 -2.58
CA LYS A 374 12.32 -41.80 -2.96
C LYS A 374 11.83 -40.91 -4.11
N GLY A 375 11.59 -41.55 -5.27
CA GLY A 375 11.37 -40.93 -6.57
C GLY A 375 10.29 -39.86 -6.66
N LEU A 376 10.38 -39.07 -7.75
CA LEU A 376 9.47 -38.03 -8.27
C LEU A 376 8.98 -37.03 -7.21
N SER A 377 9.20 -35.73 -7.43
CA SER A 377 8.64 -34.65 -6.61
C SER A 377 7.17 -34.96 -6.24
N LYS A 378 6.93 -35.29 -4.96
CA LYS A 378 5.70 -35.94 -4.50
C LYS A 378 4.47 -35.19 -5.03
N LEU A 379 3.71 -35.82 -5.93
CA LEU A 379 2.46 -35.25 -6.42
C LEU A 379 1.56 -34.93 -5.20
N PRO A 380 1.05 -33.70 -5.06
CA PRO A 380 0.20 -33.33 -3.93
C PRO A 380 -0.97 -34.30 -3.79
N LYS A 381 -1.32 -34.69 -2.56
CA LYS A 381 -2.36 -35.72 -2.30
C LYS A 381 -3.66 -35.43 -3.05
N ARG A 382 -4.06 -34.15 -3.13
CA ARG A 382 -5.28 -33.66 -3.81
C ARG A 382 -5.27 -33.84 -5.34
N LEU A 383 -4.10 -34.00 -5.94
CA LEU A 383 -3.93 -34.09 -7.39
C LEU A 383 -3.69 -35.55 -7.86
N ARG A 384 -3.62 -36.52 -6.93
CA ARG A 384 -3.45 -37.94 -7.26
C ARG A 384 -4.75 -38.54 -7.79
N GLY A 385 -4.63 -39.59 -8.62
CA GLY A 385 -5.77 -40.32 -9.16
C GLY A 385 -6.46 -39.60 -10.32
N SER A 386 -7.76 -39.36 -10.18
CA SER A 386 -8.63 -38.88 -11.27
C SER A 386 -8.19 -37.56 -11.90
N THR A 387 -7.67 -36.61 -11.12
CA THR A 387 -7.21 -35.32 -11.64
C THR A 387 -5.99 -35.47 -12.56
N LYS A 388 -5.06 -36.35 -12.19
CA LYS A 388 -3.90 -36.68 -13.03
C LYS A 388 -4.36 -37.35 -14.32
N GLU A 389 -5.30 -38.30 -14.22
CA GLU A 389 -5.85 -39.00 -15.38
C GLU A 389 -6.59 -38.04 -16.32
N LEU A 390 -7.31 -37.05 -15.79
CA LEU A 390 -7.95 -36.01 -16.59
C LEU A 390 -6.93 -35.19 -17.39
N VAL A 391 -5.84 -34.77 -16.75
CA VAL A 391 -4.76 -34.01 -17.42
C VAL A 391 -4.06 -34.87 -18.48
N ARG A 392 -3.84 -36.15 -18.20
CA ARG A 392 -3.32 -37.12 -19.17
C ARG A 392 -4.25 -37.28 -20.38
N ARG A 393 -5.56 -37.43 -20.14
CA ARG A 393 -6.57 -37.49 -21.22
C ARG A 393 -6.60 -36.21 -22.04
N LEU A 394 -6.47 -35.05 -21.39
CA LEU A 394 -6.36 -33.76 -22.07
C LEU A 394 -5.15 -33.74 -23.02
N GLN A 395 -3.97 -34.22 -22.58
CA GLN A 395 -2.79 -34.32 -23.44
C GLN A 395 -3.00 -35.28 -24.60
N LEU A 396 -3.62 -36.45 -24.35
CA LEU A 396 -3.92 -37.44 -25.38
C LEU A 396 -4.87 -36.91 -26.44
N LEU A 397 -5.93 -36.21 -26.03
CA LEU A 397 -6.89 -35.60 -26.95
C LEU A 397 -6.25 -34.45 -27.73
N HIS A 398 -5.48 -33.60 -27.06
CA HIS A 398 -4.74 -32.52 -27.72
C HIS A 398 -3.77 -33.04 -28.78
N GLY A 399 -3.03 -34.11 -28.48
CA GLY A 399 -2.12 -34.74 -29.44
C GLY A 399 -2.80 -35.33 -30.68
N ARG A 400 -4.04 -35.82 -30.56
CA ARG A 400 -4.84 -36.29 -31.70
C ARG A 400 -5.21 -35.16 -32.66
N PHE A 401 -5.50 -33.97 -32.13
CA PHE A 401 -5.87 -32.82 -32.95
C PHE A 401 -4.67 -32.00 -33.46
N ALA A 402 -3.51 -32.10 -32.79
CA ALA A 402 -2.29 -31.42 -33.21
C ALA A 402 -1.58 -32.10 -34.41
N ASN A 403 -1.82 -33.39 -34.64
CA ASN A 403 -1.29 -34.16 -35.77
C ASN A 403 -2.41 -34.60 -36.75
N PRO A 404 -3.07 -33.70 -37.49
CA PRO A 404 -4.05 -34.09 -38.50
C PRO A 404 -3.43 -34.53 -39.84
N LEU A 405 -2.09 -34.59 -39.97
CA LEU A 405 -1.38 -34.84 -41.24
C LEU A 405 -0.94 -36.30 -41.46
N SER A 406 -1.53 -37.28 -40.78
CA SER A 406 -1.23 -38.71 -41.04
C SER A 406 -2.45 -39.57 -41.35
N THR A 407 -3.57 -38.96 -41.75
CA THR A 407 -4.75 -39.69 -42.26
C THR A 407 -5.24 -39.06 -43.56
N ASP A 408 -4.34 -38.98 -44.54
CA ASP A 408 -4.67 -38.93 -45.96
C ASP A 408 -4.21 -40.25 -46.59
N ALA A 409 -4.84 -41.35 -46.18
CA ALA A 409 -4.75 -42.64 -46.86
C ALA A 409 -5.87 -43.55 -46.34
N GLU A 410 -7.09 -43.32 -46.83
CA GLU A 410 -8.06 -44.36 -47.19
C GLU A 410 -9.32 -43.67 -47.73
N SER A 411 -9.27 -43.34 -49.03
CA SER A 411 -10.47 -43.08 -49.81
C SER A 411 -11.04 -44.41 -50.28
N SER A 412 -12.16 -44.85 -49.72
CA SER A 412 -13.14 -45.69 -50.40
C SER A 412 -14.38 -45.90 -49.53
N ASP A 413 -15.29 -44.92 -49.54
CA ASP A 413 -16.73 -45.19 -49.72
C ASP A 413 -17.53 -43.90 -49.58
N ALA A 414 -17.69 -43.20 -50.71
CA ALA A 414 -18.72 -42.19 -50.87
C ALA A 414 -19.15 -42.17 -52.33
N SER A 415 -19.64 -43.31 -52.82
CA SER A 415 -20.42 -43.40 -54.04
C SER A 415 -21.81 -43.95 -53.70
N ARG A 416 -22.66 -43.09 -53.14
CA ARG A 416 -24.12 -43.19 -53.22
C ARG A 416 -24.73 -41.94 -52.60
N ILE A 417 -25.77 -41.44 -53.27
CA ILE A 417 -26.56 -40.25 -52.95
C ILE A 417 -26.04 -38.96 -53.63
N SER A 418 -26.14 -38.96 -54.96
CA SER A 418 -26.38 -37.75 -55.73
C SER A 418 -27.24 -38.12 -56.93
N ASP A 419 -28.54 -38.25 -56.70
CA ASP A 419 -29.54 -38.13 -57.76
C ASP A 419 -30.79 -37.47 -57.19
N GLN A 420 -31.33 -36.54 -57.98
CA GLN A 420 -32.51 -35.70 -57.75
C GLN A 420 -32.31 -34.41 -56.94
N ALA A 421 -31.93 -33.34 -57.64
CA ALA A 421 -32.69 -32.08 -57.65
C ALA A 421 -32.05 -31.07 -58.63
N ALA A 422 -32.46 -31.12 -59.90
CA ALA A 422 -32.21 -30.04 -60.85
C ALA A 422 -33.37 -29.95 -61.85
N HIS A 423 -34.36 -29.11 -61.54
CA HIS A 423 -35.23 -28.50 -62.57
C HIS A 423 -35.49 -27.03 -62.23
N THR A 424 -34.61 -26.20 -62.81
CA THR A 424 -34.85 -24.95 -63.56
C THR A 424 -35.92 -23.95 -63.09
N PRO A 425 -35.56 -22.67 -62.87
CA PRO A 425 -36.49 -21.55 -62.97
C PRO A 425 -36.44 -20.95 -64.37
N ALA A 426 -37.58 -20.87 -65.05
CA ALA A 426 -37.76 -20.06 -66.26
C ALA A 426 -38.61 -18.82 -65.92
N SER A 427 -38.10 -17.67 -66.34
CA SER A 427 -38.72 -16.35 -66.20
C SER A 427 -39.41 -15.94 -67.51
N ARG A 428 -40.57 -15.27 -67.35
CA ARG A 428 -41.25 -14.34 -68.28
C ARG A 428 -41.85 -14.90 -69.58
N ARG A 429 -43.17 -14.95 -69.65
CA ARG A 429 -44.06 -13.86 -70.11
C ARG A 429 -45.51 -14.22 -69.87
#